data_AF-A0A7S3RKL5-F1
#
_entry.id   AF-A0A7S3RKL5-F1
#
_cell.length_a   1.000
_cell.length_b   1.000
_cell.length_c   1.000
_cell.angle_alpha   90.00
_cell.angle_beta   90.00
_cell.angle_gamma   90.00
#
_symmetry.space_group_name_H-M   'P 1'
#
loop_
_entity.id
_entity.type
_entity.pdbx_description
1 polymer ?
#
loop_
_entity_poly.entity_id
_entity_poly.type
_entity_poly.pdbx_seq_one_letter_code
_entity_poly.pdbx_strand_id
1 'polypeptide(L)'
;ALPPRGGAAAAPIAPVPAASTMVTQPPGAVMEIVPAIPKGRECKLPGAKLLSTISEYTGKTPLAEYPLPADIVDTIEGRKAANFNPWKTQHNYRTRLHELLWLEEAKQRQLTRHYDMRGVPIEPVSDYLDANSMMIIAEEPLTRVHCANLAEKRPSVQRADKVYAWLPSSPQKQWEGFVHRVEGDALLLLFGVGFHDVHPPGTLVDLRFDVERLNARLM
;
A
#
# COMPACT_ATOMS: atom_id res chain seq x y z
N ALA A 1 54.68 29.14 -23.63
CA ALA A 1 54.38 27.72 -23.90
C ALA A 1 53.34 27.25 -22.88
N LEU A 2 52.13 26.97 -23.35
CA LEU A 2 51.00 26.50 -22.52
C LEU A 2 51.13 24.98 -22.29
N PRO A 3 50.75 24.44 -21.12
CA PRO A 3 50.68 23.00 -20.92
C PRO A 3 49.43 22.39 -21.60
N PRO A 4 49.48 21.11 -22.01
CA PRO A 4 48.40 20.47 -22.75
C PRO A 4 47.19 20.13 -21.86
N ARG A 5 45.99 20.31 -22.44
CA ARG A 5 44.70 19.88 -21.86
C ARG A 5 44.68 18.36 -21.72
N GLY A 6 44.64 17.87 -20.48
CA GLY A 6 44.32 16.47 -20.18
C GLY A 6 42.87 16.16 -20.55
N GLY A 7 42.69 15.33 -21.58
CA GLY A 7 41.41 14.71 -21.88
C GLY A 7 41.12 13.60 -20.88
N ALA A 8 40.24 13.87 -19.91
CA ALA A 8 39.68 12.83 -19.06
C ALA A 8 38.66 12.03 -19.90
N ALA A 9 39.03 10.82 -20.28
CA ALA A 9 38.14 9.85 -20.91
C ALA A 9 36.99 9.50 -19.95
N ALA A 10 35.76 9.75 -20.38
CA ALA A 10 34.56 9.35 -19.67
C ALA A 10 34.49 7.81 -19.62
N ALA A 11 34.53 7.25 -18.42
CA ALA A 11 34.30 5.83 -18.20
C ALA A 11 32.84 5.47 -18.51
N PRO A 12 32.55 4.34 -19.18
CA PRO A 12 31.19 3.92 -19.45
C PRO A 12 30.48 3.50 -18.16
N ILE A 13 29.33 4.12 -17.90
CA ILE A 13 28.42 3.77 -16.80
C ILE A 13 27.89 2.37 -17.06
N ALA A 14 28.23 1.43 -16.18
CA ALA A 14 27.71 0.07 -16.23
C ALA A 14 26.17 0.09 -15.99
N PRO A 15 25.39 -0.72 -16.74
CA PRO A 15 23.95 -0.79 -16.54
C PRO A 15 23.62 -1.46 -15.20
N VAL A 16 22.79 -0.80 -14.41
CA VAL A 16 22.18 -1.33 -13.18
C VAL A 16 21.34 -2.56 -13.53
N PRO A 17 21.52 -3.73 -12.89
CA PRO A 17 20.71 -4.90 -13.17
C PRO A 17 19.28 -4.71 -12.63
N ALA A 18 18.36 -4.43 -13.53
CA ALA A 18 16.93 -4.60 -13.32
C ALA A 18 16.62 -6.11 -13.22
N ALA A 19 16.58 -6.64 -12.01
CA ALA A 19 16.02 -7.96 -11.73
C ALA A 19 15.17 -7.86 -10.46
N SER A 20 13.93 -7.40 -10.64
CA SER A 20 12.88 -7.49 -9.64
C SER A 20 12.46 -8.96 -9.56
N THR A 21 13.17 -9.75 -8.76
CA THR A 21 12.80 -11.14 -8.48
C THR A 21 11.51 -11.11 -7.66
N MET A 22 10.39 -11.34 -8.34
CA MET A 22 9.14 -11.68 -7.68
C MET A 22 9.40 -12.94 -6.85
N VAL A 23 9.29 -12.82 -5.53
CA VAL A 23 9.24 -13.98 -4.65
C VAL A 23 7.95 -14.73 -4.99
N THR A 24 8.07 -15.77 -5.79
CA THR A 24 7.00 -16.75 -5.99
C THR A 24 6.76 -17.44 -4.66
N GLN A 25 5.72 -17.01 -3.94
CA GLN A 25 5.29 -17.66 -2.72
C GLN A 25 4.80 -19.08 -3.03
N PRO A 26 5.19 -20.10 -2.24
CA PRO A 26 4.68 -21.44 -2.43
C PRO A 26 3.17 -21.49 -2.15
N PRO A 27 2.39 -22.20 -2.99
CA PRO A 27 0.95 -22.29 -2.84
C PRO A 27 0.62 -23.16 -1.61
N GLY A 28 0.08 -22.55 -0.54
CA GLY A 28 -0.52 -23.29 0.58
C GLY A 28 -0.09 -22.88 1.99
N ALA A 29 0.78 -21.89 2.17
CA ALA A 29 1.06 -21.37 3.51
C ALA A 29 -0.11 -20.48 3.98
N VAL A 30 -0.88 -20.95 4.97
CA VAL A 30 -1.91 -20.14 5.64
C VAL A 30 -1.18 -19.02 6.37
N MET A 31 -1.18 -17.82 5.79
CA MET A 31 -0.60 -16.64 6.43
C MET A 31 -1.49 -16.22 7.60
N GLU A 32 -0.89 -16.09 8.79
CA GLU A 32 -1.59 -15.56 9.96
C GLU A 32 -1.58 -14.03 9.87
N ILE A 33 -2.74 -13.44 9.60
CA ILE A 33 -2.93 -11.99 9.61
C ILE A 33 -3.42 -11.58 10.99
N VAL A 34 -2.61 -10.82 11.71
CA VAL A 34 -2.98 -10.21 12.99
C VAL A 34 -3.71 -8.89 12.69
N PRO A 35 -5.00 -8.75 13.03
CA PRO A 35 -5.77 -7.55 12.71
C PRO A 35 -5.31 -6.36 13.54
N ALA A 36 -5.35 -5.16 12.95
CA ALA A 36 -4.91 -3.95 13.65
C ALA A 36 -5.88 -3.56 14.80
N ILE A 37 -7.19 -3.74 14.58
CA ILE A 37 -8.21 -3.46 15.58
C ILE A 37 -8.87 -4.79 15.95
N PRO A 38 -8.68 -5.30 17.17
CA PRO A 38 -9.39 -6.50 17.60
C PRO A 38 -10.91 -6.22 17.62
N LYS A 39 -11.71 -7.20 17.19
CA LYS A 39 -13.18 -7.08 17.13
C LYS A 39 -13.73 -6.59 18.47
N GLY A 40 -14.39 -5.43 18.46
CA GLY A 40 -15.03 -4.83 19.64
C GLY A 40 -14.21 -3.77 20.39
N ARG A 41 -13.02 -3.38 19.92
CA ARG A 41 -12.25 -2.26 20.49
C ARG A 41 -12.38 -1.03 19.61
N GLU A 42 -12.79 0.10 20.17
CA GLU A 42 -12.79 1.39 19.48
C GLU A 42 -11.40 2.03 19.58
N CYS A 43 -10.73 2.25 18.44
CA CYS A 43 -9.53 3.07 18.39
C CYS A 43 -9.93 4.54 18.23
N LYS A 44 -9.57 5.38 19.21
CA LYS A 44 -9.94 6.81 19.22
C LYS A 44 -9.19 7.66 18.19
N LEU A 45 -8.12 7.12 17.60
CA LEU A 45 -7.34 7.81 16.58
C LEU A 45 -8.21 8.10 15.35
N PRO A 46 -8.22 9.33 14.84
CA PRO A 46 -9.16 9.71 13.79
C PRO A 46 -8.93 8.95 12.47
N GLY A 47 -7.73 8.43 12.21
CA GLY A 47 -7.48 7.52 11.07
C GLY A 47 -8.15 6.16 11.26
N ALA A 48 -8.12 5.62 12.48
CA ALA A 48 -8.79 4.36 12.83
C ALA A 48 -10.32 4.48 12.85
N LYS A 49 -10.86 5.65 13.22
CA LYS A 49 -12.31 5.94 13.13
C LYS A 49 -12.82 5.95 11.69
N LEU A 50 -12.06 6.49 10.74
CA LEU A 50 -12.45 6.47 9.32
C LEU A 50 -12.58 5.04 8.81
N LEU A 51 -11.69 4.15 9.24
CA LEU A 51 -11.73 2.73 8.89
C LEU A 51 -12.92 2.01 9.50
N SER A 52 -13.23 2.23 10.78
CA SER A 52 -14.42 1.64 11.37
C SER A 52 -15.65 2.05 10.57
N THR A 53 -15.77 3.34 10.22
CA THR A 53 -16.87 3.84 9.37
C THR A 53 -16.91 3.25 7.95
N ILE A 54 -15.76 3.03 7.29
CA ILE A 54 -15.70 2.42 5.95
C ILE A 54 -15.99 0.91 6.02
N SER A 55 -15.54 0.24 7.07
CA SER A 55 -15.71 -1.20 7.29
C SER A 55 -17.11 -1.58 7.78
N GLU A 56 -17.89 -0.61 8.27
CA GLU A 56 -19.29 -0.74 8.68
C GLU A 56 -20.22 -0.91 7.46
N TYR A 57 -19.94 -1.89 6.61
CA TYR A 57 -20.99 -2.48 5.80
C TYR A 57 -21.83 -3.40 6.68
N THR A 58 -22.90 -2.83 7.25
CA THR A 58 -23.90 -3.52 8.09
C THR A 58 -24.86 -4.41 7.27
N GLY A 59 -24.41 -4.95 6.14
CA GLY A 59 -25.18 -5.96 5.43
C GLY A 59 -25.11 -7.29 6.19
N LYS A 60 -26.25 -7.99 6.25
CA LYS A 60 -26.35 -9.32 6.90
C LYS A 60 -25.41 -10.37 6.28
N THR A 61 -24.90 -10.10 5.08
CA THR A 61 -23.98 -10.95 4.32
C THR A 61 -22.81 -10.10 3.82
N PRO A 62 -21.55 -10.55 3.96
CA PRO A 62 -20.44 -9.87 3.30
C PRO A 62 -20.72 -9.86 1.79
N LEU A 63 -20.43 -8.75 1.11
CA LEU A 63 -20.52 -8.74 -0.37
C LEU A 63 -19.68 -9.90 -0.91
N ALA A 64 -20.12 -10.52 -2.01
CA ALA A 64 -19.33 -11.51 -2.72
C ALA A 64 -18.11 -10.81 -3.36
N GLU A 65 -16.94 -11.45 -3.34
CA GLU A 65 -15.77 -10.90 -4.01
C GLU A 65 -16.10 -10.74 -5.48
N TYR A 66 -15.92 -9.52 -6.01
CA TYR A 66 -16.13 -9.26 -7.42
C TYR A 66 -14.85 -9.71 -8.14
N PRO A 67 -14.84 -10.86 -8.85
CA PRO A 67 -13.60 -11.39 -9.39
C PRO A 67 -13.14 -10.48 -10.53
N LEU A 68 -11.91 -9.98 -10.45
CA LEU A 68 -11.31 -9.26 -11.57
C LEU A 68 -10.99 -10.27 -12.67
N PRO A 69 -11.44 -10.03 -13.92
CA PRO A 69 -11.03 -10.86 -15.04
C PRO A 69 -9.50 -10.82 -15.20
N ALA A 70 -8.88 -12.01 -15.31
CA ALA A 70 -7.43 -12.14 -15.45
C ALA A 70 -6.89 -11.37 -16.66
N ASP A 71 -7.66 -11.29 -17.74
CA ASP A 71 -7.27 -10.56 -18.95
C ASP A 71 -7.07 -9.06 -18.70
N ILE A 72 -7.89 -8.45 -17.84
CA ILE A 72 -7.78 -7.03 -17.48
C ILE A 72 -6.54 -6.81 -16.62
N VAL A 73 -6.30 -7.69 -15.66
CA VAL A 73 -5.12 -7.66 -14.79
C VAL A 73 -3.85 -7.77 -15.62
N ASP A 74 -3.76 -8.78 -16.49
CA ASP A 74 -2.60 -9.00 -17.35
C ASP A 74 -2.31 -7.81 -18.28
N THR A 75 -3.37 -7.16 -18.78
CA THR A 75 -3.23 -5.99 -19.65
C THR A 75 -2.66 -4.80 -18.89
N ILE A 76 -3.13 -4.55 -17.66
CA ILE A 76 -2.68 -3.43 -16.83
C ILE A 76 -1.27 -3.66 -16.29
N GLU A 77 -0.93 -4.90 -15.94
CA GLU A 77 0.42 -5.30 -15.56
C GLU A 77 1.40 -5.26 -16.75
N GLY A 78 0.92 -4.96 -17.97
CA GLY A 78 1.74 -4.84 -19.17
C GLY A 78 2.18 -6.18 -19.75
N ARG A 79 1.60 -7.30 -19.30
CA ARG A 79 1.89 -8.65 -19.79
C ARG A 79 1.25 -8.94 -21.15
N LYS A 80 0.16 -8.25 -21.49
CA LYS A 80 -0.53 -8.36 -22.79
C LYS A 80 -0.67 -6.98 -23.44
N ALA A 81 -0.59 -6.92 -24.77
CA ALA A 81 -0.80 -5.67 -25.52
C ALA A 81 -2.23 -5.15 -25.30
N ALA A 82 -2.34 -3.85 -25.02
CA ALA A 82 -3.58 -3.16 -24.68
C ALA A 82 -4.55 -3.07 -25.87
N ASN A 83 -5.24 -4.17 -26.17
CA ASN A 83 -6.35 -4.22 -27.12
C ASN A 83 -7.72 -4.09 -26.43
N PHE A 84 -7.76 -3.93 -25.12
CA PHE A 84 -9.02 -3.77 -24.39
C PHE A 84 -9.60 -2.37 -24.63
N ASN A 85 -10.64 -2.30 -25.46
CA ASN A 85 -11.41 -1.08 -25.68
C ASN A 85 -12.88 -1.33 -25.29
N PRO A 86 -13.33 -0.89 -24.10
CA PRO A 86 -14.70 -1.13 -23.63
C PRO A 86 -15.75 -0.46 -24.54
N TRP A 87 -15.34 0.51 -25.37
CA TRP A 87 -16.21 1.18 -26.33
C TRP A 87 -16.47 0.36 -27.60
N LYS A 88 -15.62 -0.63 -27.92
CA LYS A 88 -15.79 -1.49 -29.11
C LYS A 88 -16.58 -2.76 -28.80
N THR A 89 -16.55 -3.23 -27.56
CA THR A 89 -17.00 -4.60 -27.19
C THR A 89 -18.45 -4.68 -26.71
N GLN A 90 -19.01 -3.60 -26.12
CA GLN A 90 -20.27 -3.69 -25.39
C GLN A 90 -21.32 -2.67 -25.86
N HIS A 91 -22.51 -3.15 -26.22
CA HIS A 91 -23.69 -2.31 -26.50
C HIS A 91 -24.52 -2.05 -25.22
N ASN A 92 -24.31 -2.85 -24.17
CA ASN A 92 -25.00 -2.72 -22.89
C ASN A 92 -24.22 -1.78 -21.96
N TYR A 93 -24.88 -0.70 -21.52
CA TYR A 93 -24.30 0.31 -20.63
C TYR A 93 -23.84 -0.29 -19.29
N ARG A 94 -24.58 -1.26 -18.75
CA ARG A 94 -24.25 -1.92 -17.47
C ARG A 94 -22.91 -2.65 -17.58
N THR A 95 -22.72 -3.47 -18.61
CA THR A 95 -21.48 -4.22 -18.80
C THR A 95 -20.30 -3.30 -19.02
N ARG A 96 -20.51 -2.20 -19.77
CA ARG A 96 -19.47 -1.18 -19.98
C ARG A 96 -19.03 -0.53 -18.67
N LEU A 97 -19.96 -0.13 -17.80
CA LEU A 97 -19.60 0.46 -16.51
C LEU A 97 -18.87 -0.53 -15.60
N HIS A 98 -19.31 -1.80 -15.55
CA HIS A 98 -18.60 -2.82 -14.79
C HIS A 98 -17.16 -3.04 -15.30
N GLU A 99 -16.95 -3.04 -16.61
CA GLU A 99 -15.62 -3.14 -17.21
C GLU A 99 -14.73 -1.95 -16.85
N LEU A 100 -15.29 -0.73 -16.84
CA LEU A 100 -14.58 0.47 -16.40
C LEU A 100 -14.22 0.41 -14.91
N LEU A 101 -15.11 -0.09 -14.06
CA LEU A 101 -14.84 -0.30 -12.64
C LEU A 101 -13.70 -1.31 -12.43
N TRP A 102 -13.65 -2.40 -13.21
CA TRP A 102 -12.53 -3.34 -13.15
C TRP A 102 -11.20 -2.70 -13.54
N LEU A 103 -11.19 -1.88 -14.60
CA LEU A 103 -10.00 -1.16 -15.04
C LEU A 103 -9.50 -0.20 -13.97
N GLU A 104 -10.41 0.59 -13.40
CA GLU A 104 -10.09 1.55 -12.33
C GLU A 104 -9.50 0.82 -11.12
N GLU A 105 -10.16 -0.25 -10.68
CA GLU A 105 -9.74 -1.03 -9.52
C GLU A 105 -8.37 -1.69 -9.74
N ALA A 106 -8.13 -2.28 -10.91
CA ALA A 106 -6.83 -2.85 -11.26
C ALA A 106 -5.74 -1.78 -11.34
N LYS A 107 -6.04 -0.62 -11.92
CA LYS A 107 -5.08 0.48 -12.03
C LYS A 107 -4.73 1.05 -10.66
N GLN A 108 -5.72 1.21 -9.79
CA GLN A 108 -5.52 1.69 -8.43
C GLN A 108 -4.61 0.73 -7.64
N ARG A 109 -4.87 -0.60 -7.70
CA ARG A 109 -3.97 -1.57 -7.07
C ARG A 109 -2.55 -1.51 -7.60
N GLN A 110 -2.37 -1.36 -8.91
CA GLN A 110 -1.05 -1.23 -9.50
C GLN A 110 -0.31 0.02 -8.97
N LEU A 111 -1.01 1.15 -8.89
CA LEU A 111 -0.45 2.41 -8.40
C LEU A 111 -0.11 2.31 -6.91
N THR A 112 -0.94 1.68 -6.09
CA THR A 112 -0.69 1.50 -4.66
C THR A 112 0.47 0.53 -4.40
N ARG A 113 0.56 -0.59 -5.14
CA ARG A 113 1.67 -1.54 -5.04
C ARG A 113 3.03 -0.97 -5.45
N HIS A 114 3.05 0.14 -6.20
CA HIS A 114 4.31 0.83 -6.50
C HIS A 114 5.01 1.36 -5.25
N TYR A 115 4.28 1.51 -4.13
CA TYR A 115 4.80 1.97 -2.85
C TYR A 115 5.15 0.81 -1.90
N ASP A 116 5.08 -0.44 -2.36
CA ASP A 116 5.53 -1.57 -1.56
C ASP A 116 7.03 -1.41 -1.26
N MET A 117 7.38 -1.52 0.01
CA MET A 117 8.75 -1.31 0.48
C MET A 117 9.29 -2.58 1.14
N ARG A 118 10.61 -2.75 1.08
CA ARG A 118 11.31 -3.87 1.70
C ARG A 118 12.41 -3.37 2.60
N GLY A 119 12.59 -4.02 3.75
CA GLY A 119 13.66 -3.73 4.70
C GLY A 119 13.65 -2.29 5.24
N VAL A 120 12.48 -1.79 5.63
CA VAL A 120 12.30 -0.43 6.15
C VAL A 120 12.47 -0.41 7.67
N PRO A 121 13.27 0.52 8.23
CA PRO A 121 13.37 0.68 9.67
C PRO A 121 12.09 1.30 10.24
N ILE A 122 11.56 0.68 11.28
CA ILE A 122 10.40 1.19 12.05
C ILE A 122 10.90 2.25 13.04
N GLU A 123 10.33 3.45 12.97
CA GLU A 123 10.49 4.49 13.99
C GLU A 123 9.18 4.63 14.77
N PRO A 124 9.12 4.22 16.05
CA PRO A 124 7.92 4.42 16.86
C PRO A 124 7.80 5.89 17.25
N VAL A 125 6.62 6.46 17.00
CA VAL A 125 6.27 7.85 17.29
C VAL A 125 5.02 7.88 18.16
N SER A 126 5.11 8.49 19.33
CA SER A 126 3.99 8.66 20.26
C SER A 126 3.21 9.96 20.04
N ASP A 127 3.82 10.94 19.38
CA ASP A 127 3.36 12.30 19.28
C ASP A 127 3.55 12.84 17.86
N TYR A 128 2.52 13.50 17.33
CA TYR A 128 2.58 14.13 16.02
C TYR A 128 1.85 15.47 16.01
N LEU A 129 2.23 16.34 15.09
CA LEU A 129 1.60 17.66 14.93
C LEU A 129 0.39 17.55 14.02
N ASP A 130 -0.79 17.96 14.49
CA ASP A 130 -1.99 18.00 13.65
C ASP A 130 -1.92 19.11 12.58
N ALA A 131 -2.85 19.11 11.62
CA ALA A 131 -2.97 20.17 10.61
C ALA A 131 -3.09 21.58 11.22
N ASN A 132 -3.62 21.70 12.43
CA ASN A 132 -3.73 22.95 13.19
C ASN A 132 -2.48 23.25 14.05
N SER A 133 -1.35 22.58 13.81
CA SER A 133 -0.10 22.71 14.60
C SER A 133 -0.27 22.37 16.09
N MET A 134 -1.29 21.58 16.44
CA MET A 134 -1.51 21.11 17.80
C MET A 134 -0.83 19.75 17.98
N MET A 135 -0.06 19.58 19.06
CA MET A 135 0.58 18.30 19.37
C MET A 135 -0.48 17.31 19.86
N ILE A 136 -0.63 16.19 19.17
CA ILE A 136 -1.52 15.10 19.55
C ILE A 136 -0.66 13.96 20.07
N ILE A 137 -0.89 13.57 21.32
CA ILE A 137 -0.32 12.36 21.91
C ILE A 137 -1.26 11.20 21.54
N ALA A 138 -0.74 10.24 20.78
CA ALA A 138 -1.47 9.04 20.43
C ALA A 138 -1.52 8.10 21.65
N GLU A 139 -2.70 7.54 21.94
CA GLU A 139 -2.85 6.51 22.99
C GLU A 139 -2.09 5.21 22.63
N GLU A 140 -1.88 4.97 21.34
CA GLU A 140 -1.14 3.82 20.81
C GLU A 140 0.06 4.32 19.98
N PRO A 141 1.24 3.67 20.10
CA PRO A 141 2.42 4.05 19.33
C PRO A 141 2.14 3.95 17.84
N LEU A 142 2.44 5.01 17.10
CA LEU A 142 2.43 5.04 15.64
C LEU A 142 3.79 4.61 15.12
N THR A 143 3.84 4.14 13.88
CA THR A 143 5.09 3.89 13.17
C THR A 143 5.28 4.94 12.10
N ARG A 144 6.37 5.70 12.17
CA ARG A 144 6.80 6.56 11.07
C ARG A 144 7.64 5.75 10.09
N VAL A 145 7.33 5.92 8.81
CA VAL A 145 8.04 5.31 7.69
C VAL A 145 8.32 6.34 6.62
N HIS A 146 9.57 6.42 6.15
CA HIS A 146 9.92 7.26 5.01
C HIS A 146 9.64 6.55 3.67
N CYS A 147 8.84 7.19 2.83
CA CYS A 147 8.46 6.74 1.50
C CYS A 147 8.92 7.78 0.47
N ALA A 148 9.92 7.44 -0.33
CA ALA A 148 10.35 8.30 -1.43
C ALA A 148 9.18 8.53 -2.42
N ASN A 149 9.12 9.73 -3.00
CA ASN A 149 8.18 10.13 -4.06
C ASN A 149 6.70 10.19 -3.67
N LEU A 150 6.37 10.17 -2.37
CA LEU A 150 5.00 10.34 -1.90
C LEU A 150 4.50 11.80 -2.06
N ALA A 151 5.41 12.77 -1.92
CA ALA A 151 5.12 14.20 -1.99
C ALA A 151 4.84 14.75 -3.41
N GLU A 152 5.10 13.97 -4.47
CA GLU A 152 5.04 14.44 -5.86
C GLU A 152 3.62 14.48 -6.47
N LYS A 153 2.58 14.58 -5.63
CA LYS A 153 1.17 14.83 -6.02
C LYS A 153 0.52 13.77 -6.93
N ARG A 154 0.66 12.49 -6.60
CA ARG A 154 -0.29 11.46 -7.03
C ARG A 154 -0.72 10.64 -5.81
N PRO A 155 -1.91 10.90 -5.23
CA PRO A 155 -2.29 10.21 -4.00
C PRO A 155 -2.82 8.82 -4.36
N SER A 156 -1.93 7.84 -4.44
CA SER A 156 -2.31 6.42 -4.48
C SER A 156 -2.28 5.76 -3.10
N VAL A 157 -1.59 6.41 -2.13
CA VAL A 157 -1.68 6.05 -0.71
C VAL A 157 -2.45 7.17 -0.01
N GLN A 158 -3.58 6.81 0.59
CA GLN A 158 -4.49 7.69 1.26
C GLN A 158 -4.61 7.33 2.74
N ARG A 159 -5.17 8.25 3.52
CA ARG A 159 -5.57 7.97 4.89
C ARG A 159 -6.60 6.84 4.89
N ALA A 160 -6.51 5.95 5.87
CA ALA A 160 -7.30 4.74 5.99
C ALA A 160 -6.98 3.65 4.94
N ASP A 161 -5.88 3.76 4.19
CA ASP A 161 -5.43 2.61 3.39
C ASP A 161 -4.86 1.51 4.29
N LYS A 162 -5.04 0.26 3.85
CA LYS A 162 -4.54 -0.93 4.55
C LYS A 162 -3.07 -1.12 4.26
N VAL A 163 -2.33 -1.49 5.30
CA VAL A 163 -0.91 -1.81 5.22
C VAL A 163 -0.67 -3.13 5.93
N TYR A 164 0.15 -3.98 5.31
CA TYR A 164 0.59 -5.23 5.91
C TYR A 164 2.09 -5.16 6.15
N ALA A 165 2.50 -5.40 7.38
CA ALA A 165 3.91 -5.50 7.76
C ALA A 165 4.28 -6.94 8.09
N TRP A 166 5.43 -7.40 7.63
CA TRP A 166 6.00 -8.67 8.06
C TRP A 166 7.52 -8.58 8.17
N LEU A 167 8.11 -9.53 8.91
CA LEU A 167 9.55 -9.64 8.98
C LEU A 167 10.07 -10.47 7.80
N PRO A 168 11.18 -10.08 7.18
CA PRO A 168 11.84 -10.90 6.17
C PRO A 168 12.18 -12.31 6.68
N SER A 169 12.45 -12.45 7.99
CA SER A 169 12.72 -13.72 8.66
C SER A 169 11.48 -14.57 8.95
N SER A 170 10.30 -13.96 9.00
CA SER A 170 9.03 -14.64 9.30
C SER A 170 7.91 -14.13 8.38
N PRO A 171 7.90 -14.55 7.10
CA PRO A 171 6.86 -14.13 6.16
C PRO A 171 5.50 -14.77 6.45
N GLN A 172 5.42 -15.72 7.38
CA GLN A 172 4.19 -16.44 7.74
C GLN A 172 3.24 -15.60 8.60
N LYS A 173 3.76 -14.59 9.31
CA LYS A 173 2.97 -13.72 10.19
C LYS A 173 2.97 -12.30 9.64
N GLN A 174 1.78 -11.82 9.28
CA GLN A 174 1.56 -10.46 8.81
C GLN A 174 0.78 -9.68 9.85
N TRP A 175 1.23 -8.46 10.10
CA TRP A 175 0.55 -7.52 10.96
C TRP A 175 -0.21 -6.54 10.10
N GLU A 176 -1.52 -6.53 10.25
CA GLU A 176 -2.36 -5.52 9.64
C GLU A 176 -2.16 -4.19 10.37
N GLY A 177 -2.12 -3.14 9.58
CA GLY A 177 -2.06 -1.77 10.02
C GLY A 177 -2.72 -0.87 8.99
N PHE A 178 -2.71 0.41 9.28
CA PHE A 178 -3.40 1.40 8.47
C PHE A 178 -2.67 2.72 8.40
N VAL A 179 -2.85 3.43 7.30
CA VAL A 179 -2.31 4.78 7.13
C VAL A 179 -3.15 5.76 7.95
N HIS A 180 -2.60 6.25 9.05
CA HIS A 180 -3.24 7.29 9.85
C HIS A 180 -3.09 8.66 9.19
N ARG A 181 -1.89 8.96 8.67
CA ARG A 181 -1.59 10.22 8.02
C ARG A 181 -0.43 10.13 7.04
N VAL A 182 -0.47 10.98 6.02
CA VAL A 182 0.61 11.24 5.08
C VAL A 182 1.27 12.58 5.43
N GLU A 183 2.59 12.58 5.64
CA GLU A 183 3.42 13.73 5.99
C GLU A 183 4.50 13.96 4.93
N GLY A 184 4.12 14.48 3.77
CA GLY A 184 5.08 14.76 2.69
C GLY A 184 5.73 13.47 2.16
N ASP A 185 6.96 13.20 2.59
CA ASP A 185 7.76 12.00 2.28
C ASP A 185 7.72 10.94 3.39
N ALA A 186 6.97 11.16 4.47
CA ALA A 186 6.77 10.20 5.54
C ALA A 186 5.30 9.76 5.67
N LEU A 187 5.10 8.54 6.16
CA LEU A 187 3.81 7.97 6.52
C LEU A 187 3.78 7.71 8.02
N LEU A 188 2.65 8.06 8.64
CA LEU A 188 2.32 7.62 9.98
C LEU A 188 1.34 6.45 9.87
N LEU A 189 1.81 5.28 10.28
CA LEU A 189 1.08 4.03 10.26
C LEU A 189 0.64 3.66 11.67
N LEU A 190 -0.53 3.04 11.78
CA LEU A 190 -1.03 2.43 13.01
C LEU A 190 -1.03 0.92 12.82
N PHE A 191 -0.37 0.18 13.68
CA PHE A 191 -0.38 -1.29 13.67
C PHE A 191 -1.18 -1.85 14.84
N GLY A 192 -1.51 -3.14 14.74
CA GLY A 192 -2.22 -3.84 15.80
C GLY A 192 -1.52 -3.86 17.14
N VAL A 193 -2.32 -4.04 18.19
CA VAL A 193 -1.86 -4.18 19.57
C VAL A 193 -0.79 -5.28 19.65
N GLY A 194 0.36 -4.96 20.22
CA GLY A 194 1.49 -5.89 20.35
C GLY A 194 2.48 -5.87 19.20
N PHE A 195 2.25 -5.10 18.13
CA PHE A 195 3.25 -4.95 17.05
C PHE A 195 4.56 -4.38 17.59
N HIS A 196 4.48 -3.28 18.34
CA HIS A 196 5.65 -2.62 18.94
C HIS A 196 6.27 -3.39 20.11
N ASP A 197 5.51 -4.29 20.75
CA ASP A 197 6.04 -5.17 21.80
C ASP A 197 6.94 -6.27 21.20
N VAL A 198 6.58 -6.75 20.01
CA VAL A 198 7.33 -7.78 19.29
C VAL A 198 8.48 -7.17 18.48
N HIS A 199 8.31 -5.95 17.96
CA HIS A 199 9.27 -5.30 17.06
C HIS A 199 9.84 -4.01 17.68
N PRO A 200 11.06 -4.06 18.24
CA PRO A 200 11.70 -2.88 18.80
C PRO A 200 12.04 -1.83 17.72
N PRO A 201 12.28 -0.56 18.11
CA PRO A 201 12.70 0.50 17.19
C PRO A 201 13.93 0.08 16.37
N GLY A 202 13.92 0.42 15.08
CA GLY A 202 14.99 0.08 14.15
C GLY A 202 14.90 -1.33 13.55
N THR A 203 13.89 -2.12 13.90
CA THR A 203 13.61 -3.39 13.22
C THR A 203 13.28 -3.14 11.76
N LEU A 204 13.90 -3.91 10.86
CA LEU A 204 13.65 -3.85 9.43
C LEU A 204 12.44 -4.72 9.07
N VAL A 205 11.42 -4.11 8.49
CA VAL A 205 10.20 -4.82 8.05
C VAL A 205 9.92 -4.56 6.59
N ASP A 206 9.24 -5.53 5.98
CA ASP A 206 8.66 -5.38 4.65
C ASP A 206 7.23 -4.87 4.81
N LEU A 207 6.85 -3.92 3.95
CA LEU A 207 5.57 -3.25 3.97
C LEU A 207 4.88 -3.42 2.61
N ARG A 208 3.62 -3.83 2.65
CA ARG A 208 2.74 -3.90 1.48
C ARG A 208 1.52 -3.05 1.69
N PHE A 209 1.23 -2.20 0.73
CA PHE A 209 0.02 -1.40 0.73
C PHE A 209 -1.09 -2.13 -0.02
N ASP A 210 -2.30 -2.04 0.50
CA ASP A 210 -3.48 -2.60 -0.15
C ASP A 210 -4.65 -1.64 -0.08
N VAL A 211 -5.51 -1.73 -1.08
CA VAL A 211 -6.65 -0.82 -1.26
C VAL A 211 -7.93 -1.55 -0.88
N GLU A 212 -8.72 -0.93 -0.01
CA GLU A 212 -10.01 -1.48 0.36
C GLU A 212 -11.00 -1.40 -0.81
N ARG A 213 -11.52 -2.58 -1.20
CA ARG A 213 -12.39 -2.75 -2.37
C ARG A 213 -13.86 -2.40 -2.10
N LEU A 214 -14.21 -2.01 -0.88
CA LEU A 214 -15.61 -1.94 -0.45
C LEU A 214 -16.41 -0.91 -1.26
N ASN A 215 -15.82 0.26 -1.51
CA ASN A 215 -16.46 1.32 -2.31
C ASN A 215 -16.72 0.88 -3.75
N ALA A 216 -15.74 0.21 -4.39
CA ALA A 216 -15.89 -0.31 -5.75
C ALA A 216 -16.96 -1.40 -5.86
N ARG A 217 -17.25 -2.12 -4.76
CA ARG A 217 -18.26 -3.18 -4.71
C ARG A 217 -19.67 -2.65 -4.43
N LEU A 218 -19.79 -1.44 -3.86
CA LEU A 218 -21.07 -0.77 -3.62
C LEU A 218 -21.61 -0.04 -4.85
N MET A 219 -20.74 0.30 -5.82
CA MET A 219 -21.10 0.94 -7.10
C MET A 219 -21.70 -0.05 -8.09
#